data_AF-A0A951GUU5-F1
#
_entry.id   AF-A0A951GUU5-F1
#
_cell.length_a   1.000
_cell.length_b   1.000
_cell.length_c   1.000
_cell.angle_alpha   90.00
_cell.angle_beta   90.00
_cell.angle_gamma   90.00
#
_symmetry.space_group_name_H-M   'P 1'
#
loop_
_entity.id
_entity.type
_entity.pdbx_description
1 polymer ?
#
loop_
_entity_poly.entity_id
_entity_poly.type
_entity_poly.pdbx_seq_one_letter_code
_entity_poly.pdbx_strand_id
1 'polypeptide(L)'
;MRISTMIRINGGLAADGKLMESITSFAREVEARGFPGVWIGDSLGRGRPTLDSLQVLTAVAAVTSKIEIGISVLQLPLRNPVELAHRVQSLQAMSNGRLILGVGSGSTRDDFELLGYDYDHRFRTFKNDLEIMAKVWNGEPVNGGTLATWPGCKGGPPILIGAWRSPRWITYAAKQAQGWTPSGRYSSLEDLEYGMSVYREQGGTNAVLANCSVDLKERPESAELAKLASVNFICPPDEARRRIKRAEDMGFEEILIGSQFGEIEQIERLRDFLKA
;
A
#
# COMPACT_ATOMS: atom_id res chain seq x y z
N MET A 1 -9.65 14.33 -3.94
CA MET A 1 -9.01 13.15 -3.31
C MET A 1 -9.85 11.89 -3.54
N ARG A 2 -9.25 10.69 -3.61
CA ARG A 2 -9.95 9.39 -3.74
C ARG A 2 -9.85 8.58 -2.44
N ILE A 3 -10.75 7.61 -2.24
CA ILE A 3 -10.67 6.65 -1.14
C ILE A 3 -10.71 5.23 -1.71
N SER A 4 -9.68 4.45 -1.40
CA SER A 4 -9.57 3.04 -1.78
C SER A 4 -9.52 2.13 -0.56
N THR A 5 -9.80 0.86 -0.81
CA THR A 5 -9.81 -0.16 0.23
C THR A 5 -8.42 -0.78 0.39
N MET A 6 -8.10 -1.23 1.60
CA MET A 6 -6.93 -2.04 1.86
C MET A 6 -7.31 -3.28 2.66
N ILE A 7 -6.98 -4.46 2.12
CA ILE A 7 -7.28 -5.75 2.75
C ILE A 7 -6.46 -5.89 4.03
N ARG A 8 -7.14 -6.16 5.14
CA ARG A 8 -6.53 -6.56 6.42
C ARG A 8 -6.88 -8.01 6.72
N ILE A 9 -5.89 -8.90 6.62
CA ILE A 9 -6.04 -10.31 6.97
C ILE A 9 -5.64 -10.48 8.43
N ASN A 10 -6.56 -10.96 9.26
CA ASN A 10 -6.32 -11.33 10.65
C ASN A 10 -6.56 -12.84 10.82
N GLY A 11 -5.91 -13.46 11.80
CA GLY A 11 -5.93 -14.93 11.99
C GLY A 11 -7.33 -15.57 12.13
N GLY A 12 -8.34 -14.80 12.57
CA GLY A 12 -9.73 -15.28 12.64
C GLY A 12 -10.39 -15.50 11.26
N LEU A 13 -9.98 -14.75 10.23
CA LEU A 13 -10.50 -14.88 8.86
C LEU A 13 -9.98 -16.14 8.15
N ALA A 14 -8.94 -16.77 8.69
CA ALA A 14 -8.42 -18.05 8.18
C ALA A 14 -9.11 -19.27 8.82
N ALA A 15 -9.96 -19.07 9.84
CA ALA A 15 -10.45 -20.16 10.68
C ALA A 15 -11.55 -21.01 10.01
N ASP A 16 -12.25 -20.49 9.01
CA ASP A 16 -13.33 -21.19 8.30
C ASP A 16 -12.87 -21.90 7.00
N GLY A 17 -11.59 -21.75 6.63
CA GLY A 17 -11.01 -22.35 5.43
C GLY A 17 -11.43 -21.68 4.11
N LYS A 18 -12.11 -20.53 4.12
CA LYS A 18 -12.69 -19.88 2.92
C LYS A 18 -11.92 -18.67 2.41
N LEU A 19 -10.62 -18.57 2.70
CA LEU A 19 -9.80 -17.40 2.38
C LEU A 19 -9.91 -16.94 0.92
N MET A 20 -9.86 -17.87 -0.05
CA MET A 20 -9.96 -17.52 -1.47
C MET A 20 -11.35 -16.93 -1.84
N GLU A 21 -12.42 -17.51 -1.31
CA GLU A 21 -13.79 -17.02 -1.51
C GLU A 21 -13.96 -15.62 -0.90
N SER A 22 -13.42 -15.40 0.31
CA SER A 22 -13.45 -14.09 0.99
C SER A 22 -12.69 -13.02 0.21
N ILE A 23 -11.48 -13.32 -0.27
CA ILE A 23 -10.66 -12.39 -1.08
C ILE A 23 -11.38 -12.02 -2.38
N THR A 24 -11.85 -13.03 -3.11
CA THR A 24 -12.46 -12.80 -4.43
C THR A 24 -13.82 -12.13 -4.34
N SER A 25 -14.62 -12.45 -3.32
CA SER A 25 -15.91 -11.81 -3.08
C SER A 25 -15.73 -10.34 -2.69
N PHE A 26 -14.79 -10.05 -1.78
CA PHE A 26 -14.45 -8.68 -1.40
C PHE A 26 -13.97 -7.88 -2.62
N ALA A 27 -13.10 -8.44 -3.46
CA ALA A 27 -12.61 -7.77 -4.67
C ALA A 27 -13.76 -7.39 -5.63
N ARG A 28 -14.71 -8.30 -5.87
CA ARG A 28 -15.89 -8.02 -6.71
C ARG A 28 -16.77 -6.93 -6.10
N GLU A 29 -16.93 -6.95 -4.78
CA GLU A 29 -17.72 -5.98 -4.06
C GLU A 29 -17.10 -4.57 -4.12
N VAL A 30 -15.78 -4.46 -3.96
CA VAL A 30 -15.03 -3.21 -4.12
C VAL A 30 -15.26 -2.61 -5.52
N GLU A 31 -15.13 -3.41 -6.57
CA GLU A 31 -15.38 -2.94 -7.95
C GLU A 31 -16.86 -2.59 -8.20
N ALA A 32 -17.79 -3.43 -7.74
CA ALA A 32 -19.23 -3.22 -7.92
C ALA A 32 -19.73 -1.95 -7.23
N ARG A 33 -19.17 -1.62 -6.06
CA ARG A 33 -19.47 -0.38 -5.32
C ARG A 33 -18.75 0.84 -5.89
N GLY A 34 -17.90 0.70 -6.91
CA GLY A 34 -17.22 1.80 -7.60
C GLY A 34 -16.06 2.42 -6.82
N PHE A 35 -15.37 1.63 -5.99
CA PHE A 35 -14.11 2.09 -5.41
C PHE A 35 -13.01 2.17 -6.48
N PRO A 36 -12.00 3.04 -6.32
CA PRO A 36 -10.92 3.19 -7.30
C PRO A 36 -9.96 2.00 -7.31
N GLY A 37 -9.70 1.42 -6.14
CA GLY A 37 -8.74 0.35 -5.99
C GLY A 37 -8.87 -0.49 -4.73
N VAL A 38 -8.17 -1.63 -4.77
CA VAL A 38 -7.98 -2.54 -3.64
C VAL A 38 -6.49 -2.76 -3.41
N TRP A 39 -6.07 -2.55 -2.17
CA TRP A 39 -4.67 -2.58 -1.77
C TRP A 39 -4.40 -3.66 -0.74
N ILE A 40 -3.16 -4.05 -0.56
CA ILE A 40 -2.72 -4.94 0.52
C ILE A 40 -1.34 -4.54 1.05
N GLY A 41 -1.09 -4.76 2.34
CA GLY A 41 0.26 -4.62 2.91
C GLY A 41 1.09 -5.90 2.72
N ASP A 42 2.41 -5.78 2.84
CA ASP A 42 3.33 -6.92 2.70
C ASP A 42 4.18 -7.13 3.96
N SER A 43 4.28 -8.38 4.41
CA SER A 43 5.22 -8.80 5.45
C SER A 43 5.39 -10.32 5.41
N LEU A 44 6.48 -10.83 5.99
CA LEU A 44 6.62 -12.27 6.29
C LEU A 44 5.88 -12.68 7.57
N GLY A 45 5.00 -11.79 8.04
CA GLY A 45 4.01 -12.08 9.04
C GLY A 45 4.41 -11.78 10.47
N ARG A 46 5.64 -11.28 10.74
CA ARG A 46 6.06 -10.91 12.10
C ARG A 46 5.79 -12.04 13.12
N GLY A 47 6.04 -13.27 12.69
CA GLY A 47 5.74 -14.50 13.45
C GLY A 47 4.28 -14.98 13.40
N ARG A 48 3.43 -14.44 12.51
CA ARG A 48 2.00 -14.79 12.37
C ARG A 48 1.67 -15.25 10.95
N PRO A 49 0.70 -16.17 10.78
CA PRO A 49 0.21 -16.55 9.46
C PRO A 49 -0.21 -15.31 8.64
N THR A 50 0.44 -15.10 7.51
CA THR A 50 0.21 -13.97 6.61
C THR A 50 0.31 -14.45 5.18
N LEU A 51 -0.61 -13.99 4.32
CA LEU A 51 -0.60 -14.34 2.90
C LEU A 51 0.43 -13.51 2.13
N ASP A 52 1.01 -14.09 1.08
CA ASP A 52 1.85 -13.36 0.14
C ASP A 52 1.01 -12.34 -0.65
N SER A 53 1.44 -11.08 -0.62
CA SER A 53 0.70 -9.96 -1.21
C SER A 53 0.51 -10.10 -2.72
N LEU A 54 1.51 -10.60 -3.46
CA LEU A 54 1.42 -10.82 -4.90
C LEU A 54 0.43 -11.93 -5.26
N GLN A 55 0.39 -13.01 -4.47
CA GLN A 55 -0.59 -14.08 -4.64
C GLN A 55 -2.02 -13.59 -4.40
N VAL A 56 -2.24 -12.82 -3.32
CA VAL A 56 -3.56 -12.24 -3.05
C VAL A 56 -4.00 -11.34 -4.21
N LEU A 57 -3.14 -10.44 -4.67
CA LEU A 57 -3.48 -9.55 -5.78
C LEU A 57 -3.66 -10.28 -7.12
N THR A 58 -3.02 -11.44 -7.33
CA THR A 58 -3.29 -12.29 -8.50
C THR A 58 -4.72 -12.81 -8.47
N ALA A 59 -5.22 -13.25 -7.30
CA ALA A 59 -6.61 -13.68 -7.14
C ALA A 59 -7.59 -12.52 -7.35
N VAL A 60 -7.26 -11.33 -6.84
CA VAL A 60 -8.04 -10.10 -7.07
C VAL A 60 -8.09 -9.76 -8.57
N ALA A 61 -6.94 -9.78 -9.25
CA ALA A 61 -6.84 -9.46 -10.67
C ALA A 61 -7.69 -10.38 -11.54
N ALA A 62 -7.80 -11.66 -11.15
CA ALA A 62 -8.56 -12.66 -11.89
C ALA A 62 -10.09 -12.43 -11.85
N VAL A 63 -10.60 -11.69 -10.86
CA VAL A 63 -12.06 -11.47 -10.68
C VAL A 63 -12.47 -10.00 -10.81
N THR A 64 -11.53 -9.13 -11.18
CA THR A 64 -11.74 -7.69 -11.36
C THR A 64 -11.22 -7.21 -12.71
N SER A 65 -11.81 -6.15 -13.27
CA SER A 65 -11.48 -5.68 -14.61
C SER A 65 -11.11 -4.21 -14.71
N LYS A 66 -11.59 -3.36 -13.77
CA LYS A 66 -11.44 -1.90 -13.85
C LYS A 66 -10.59 -1.31 -12.76
N ILE A 67 -10.74 -1.78 -11.52
CA ILE A 67 -10.11 -1.15 -10.36
C ILE A 67 -8.61 -1.36 -10.34
N GLU A 68 -7.88 -0.39 -9.80
CA GLU A 68 -6.46 -0.54 -9.50
C GLU A 68 -6.26 -1.61 -8.43
N ILE A 69 -5.16 -2.36 -8.54
CA ILE A 69 -4.72 -3.30 -7.51
C ILE A 69 -3.37 -2.83 -7.00
N GLY A 70 -3.17 -2.79 -5.68
CA GLY A 70 -1.98 -2.13 -5.15
C GLY A 70 -1.35 -2.81 -3.95
N ILE A 71 -0.04 -2.62 -3.80
CA ILE A 71 0.69 -3.03 -2.58
C ILE A 71 1.17 -1.77 -1.88
N SER A 72 0.93 -1.64 -0.57
CA SER A 72 1.46 -0.53 0.24
C SER A 72 1.91 -1.03 1.62
N VAL A 73 3.18 -1.40 1.82
CA VAL A 73 4.28 -1.45 0.82
C VAL A 73 4.97 -2.81 0.82
N LEU A 74 5.45 -3.23 -0.35
CA LEU A 74 6.27 -4.42 -0.55
C LEU A 74 7.69 -4.19 -0.04
N GLN A 75 8.18 -5.09 0.81
CA GLN A 75 9.50 -4.97 1.40
C GLN A 75 10.55 -5.60 0.47
N LEU A 76 11.21 -4.78 -0.35
CA LEU A 76 12.16 -5.26 -1.36
C LEU A 76 13.31 -6.09 -0.76
N PRO A 77 13.98 -5.65 0.34
CA PRO A 77 15.17 -6.34 0.85
C PRO A 77 14.93 -7.76 1.37
N LEU A 78 13.68 -8.20 1.48
CA LEU A 78 13.32 -9.55 1.93
C LEU A 78 13.28 -10.57 0.79
N ARG A 79 13.58 -10.18 -0.45
CA ARG A 79 13.42 -11.03 -1.64
C ARG A 79 14.58 -10.84 -2.61
N ASN A 80 14.78 -11.80 -3.51
CA ASN A 80 15.71 -11.63 -4.61
C ASN A 80 15.14 -10.63 -5.62
N PRO A 81 15.84 -9.55 -5.99
CA PRO A 81 15.28 -8.49 -6.83
C PRO A 81 14.99 -8.93 -8.27
N VAL A 82 15.73 -9.91 -8.81
CA VAL A 82 15.49 -10.42 -10.18
C VAL A 82 14.23 -11.30 -10.21
N GLU A 83 14.09 -12.21 -9.25
CA GLU A 83 12.89 -13.05 -9.10
C GLU A 83 11.65 -12.21 -8.80
N LEU A 84 11.79 -11.21 -7.94
CA LEU A 84 10.70 -10.30 -7.60
C LEU A 84 10.27 -9.44 -8.79
N ALA A 85 11.22 -8.91 -9.57
CA ALA A 85 10.92 -8.17 -10.79
C ALA A 85 10.11 -9.01 -11.78
N HIS A 86 10.46 -10.29 -11.94
CA HIS A 86 9.74 -11.24 -12.80
C HIS A 86 8.30 -11.47 -12.31
N ARG A 87 8.10 -11.69 -11.00
CA ARG A 87 6.77 -11.89 -10.42
C ARG A 87 5.89 -10.65 -10.52
N VAL A 88 6.44 -9.48 -10.21
CA VAL A 88 5.73 -8.20 -10.34
C VAL A 88 5.32 -7.96 -11.79
N GLN A 89 6.21 -8.20 -12.75
CA GLN A 89 5.89 -7.99 -14.16
C GLN A 89 4.81 -8.97 -14.64
N SER A 90 4.84 -10.21 -14.16
CA SER A 90 3.80 -11.20 -14.48
C SER A 90 2.43 -10.74 -13.97
N LEU A 91 2.35 -10.21 -12.74
CA LEU A 91 1.12 -9.62 -12.22
C LEU A 91 0.70 -8.35 -12.98
N GLN A 92 1.65 -7.49 -13.36
CA GLN A 92 1.37 -6.29 -14.17
C GLN A 92 0.75 -6.68 -15.52
N ALA A 93 1.25 -7.74 -16.16
CA ALA A 93 0.69 -8.28 -17.40
C ALA A 93 -0.71 -8.88 -17.18
N MET A 94 -0.86 -9.77 -16.20
CA MET A 94 -2.15 -10.43 -15.91
C MET A 94 -3.24 -9.46 -15.45
N SER A 95 -2.86 -8.35 -14.83
CA SER A 95 -3.80 -7.30 -14.41
C SER A 95 -4.09 -6.27 -15.51
N ASN A 96 -3.56 -6.44 -16.72
CA ASN A 96 -3.67 -5.46 -17.82
C ASN A 96 -3.19 -4.06 -17.42
N GLY A 97 -2.06 -4.00 -16.70
CA GLY A 97 -1.41 -2.75 -16.33
C GLY A 97 -1.97 -2.07 -15.07
N ARG A 98 -2.90 -2.70 -14.34
CA ARG A 98 -3.60 -2.11 -13.18
C ARG A 98 -2.81 -2.16 -11.87
N LEU A 99 -1.65 -2.83 -11.82
CA LEU A 99 -0.86 -2.92 -10.58
C LEU A 99 -0.15 -1.60 -10.29
N ILE A 100 -0.31 -1.11 -9.07
CA ILE A 100 0.52 -0.04 -8.48
C ILE A 100 1.37 -0.65 -7.37
N LEU A 101 2.69 -0.42 -7.42
CA LEU A 101 3.63 -1.04 -6.49
C LEU A 101 4.20 -0.01 -5.52
N GLY A 102 3.60 0.05 -4.33
CA GLY A 102 4.24 0.67 -3.18
C GLY A 102 5.38 -0.20 -2.67
N VAL A 103 6.57 0.36 -2.51
CA VAL A 103 7.78 -0.33 -2.08
C VAL A 103 8.40 0.33 -0.86
N GLY A 104 9.09 -0.44 -0.03
CA GLY A 104 9.80 0.08 1.13
C GLY A 104 10.96 -0.81 1.55
N SER A 105 11.78 -0.29 2.46
CA SER A 105 12.95 -0.99 2.99
C SER A 105 12.61 -2.06 4.03
N GLY A 106 11.35 -2.12 4.49
CA GLY A 106 10.96 -2.93 5.64
C GLY A 106 11.33 -2.31 7.00
N SER A 107 10.60 -2.75 8.03
CA SER A 107 10.70 -2.22 9.40
C SER A 107 10.64 -3.29 10.50
N THR A 108 10.49 -4.57 10.15
CA THR A 108 10.44 -5.67 11.12
C THR A 108 11.82 -6.34 11.15
N ARG A 109 12.59 -6.21 12.23
CA ARG A 109 13.91 -6.86 12.33
C ARG A 109 13.80 -8.39 12.25
N ASP A 110 12.82 -8.96 12.93
CA ASP A 110 12.57 -10.42 12.95
C ASP A 110 12.37 -11.00 11.55
N ASP A 111 11.68 -10.29 10.64
CA ASP A 111 11.48 -10.76 9.26
C ASP A 111 12.82 -10.89 8.51
N PHE A 112 13.80 -10.03 8.81
CA PHE A 112 15.15 -10.11 8.23
C PHE A 112 15.97 -11.22 8.86
N GLU A 113 15.93 -11.34 10.19
CA GLU A 113 16.65 -12.38 10.93
C GLU A 113 16.21 -13.78 10.52
N LEU A 114 14.89 -13.98 10.29
CA LEU A 114 14.33 -15.24 9.77
C LEU A 114 14.91 -15.66 8.42
N LEU A 115 15.30 -14.70 7.58
CA LEU A 115 15.92 -14.95 6.28
C LEU A 115 17.45 -14.95 6.32
N GLY A 116 18.05 -14.68 7.48
CA GLY A 116 19.49 -14.47 7.61
C GLY A 116 19.98 -13.19 6.91
N TYR A 117 19.13 -12.18 6.80
CA TYR A 117 19.43 -10.91 6.13
C TYR A 117 19.80 -9.80 7.11
N ASP A 118 20.59 -8.84 6.63
CA ASP A 118 21.07 -7.72 7.43
C ASP A 118 20.05 -6.57 7.46
N TYR A 119 19.36 -6.44 8.59
CA TYR A 119 18.39 -5.37 8.82
C TYR A 119 19.01 -3.96 8.81
N ASP A 120 20.22 -3.80 9.31
CA ASP A 120 20.84 -2.47 9.46
C ASP A 120 21.26 -1.89 8.10
N HIS A 121 21.49 -2.77 7.12
CA HIS A 121 21.77 -2.39 5.74
C HIS A 121 20.56 -2.32 4.79
N ARG A 122 19.34 -2.60 5.29
CA ARG A 122 18.11 -2.68 4.48
C ARG A 122 17.84 -1.47 3.58
N PHE A 123 18.22 -0.28 3.99
CA PHE A 123 18.04 0.95 3.21
C PHE A 123 18.97 1.01 1.98
N ARG A 124 20.21 0.50 2.11
CA ARG A 124 21.14 0.38 1.00
C ARG A 124 20.68 -0.74 0.06
N THR A 125 20.29 -1.88 0.62
CA THR A 125 19.74 -3.03 -0.11
C THR A 125 18.50 -2.62 -0.90
N PHE A 126 17.56 -1.90 -0.28
CA PHE A 126 16.35 -1.37 -0.94
C PHE A 126 16.66 -0.57 -2.20
N LYS A 127 17.63 0.36 -2.12
CA LYS A 127 18.00 1.19 -3.28
C LYS A 127 18.58 0.34 -4.40
N ASN A 128 19.51 -0.55 -4.06
CA ASN A 128 20.14 -1.46 -5.02
C ASN A 128 19.12 -2.41 -5.68
N ASP A 129 18.21 -2.95 -4.88
CA ASP A 129 17.16 -3.87 -5.37
C ASP A 129 16.20 -3.16 -6.31
N LEU A 130 15.77 -1.93 -5.97
CA LEU A 130 14.93 -1.12 -6.84
C LEU A 130 15.62 -0.81 -8.18
N GLU A 131 16.92 -0.47 -8.15
CA GLU A 131 17.72 -0.24 -9.35
C GLU A 131 17.84 -1.52 -10.20
N ILE A 132 18.03 -2.69 -9.58
CA ILE A 132 18.06 -3.97 -10.28
C ILE A 132 16.69 -4.29 -10.91
N MET A 133 15.60 -4.11 -10.17
CA MET A 133 14.25 -4.35 -10.69
C MET A 133 13.94 -3.44 -11.89
N ALA A 134 14.33 -2.16 -11.83
CA ALA A 134 14.20 -1.22 -12.93
C ALA A 134 14.98 -1.68 -14.18
N LYS A 135 16.20 -2.19 -14.02
CA LYS A 135 16.98 -2.77 -15.13
C LYS A 135 16.26 -3.96 -15.77
N VAL A 136 15.77 -4.89 -14.94
CA VAL A 136 15.01 -6.05 -15.42
C VAL A 136 13.79 -5.62 -16.23
N TRP A 137 13.01 -4.66 -15.74
CA TRP A 137 11.83 -4.16 -16.46
C TRP A 137 12.14 -3.34 -17.71
N ASN A 138 13.39 -2.91 -17.91
CA ASN A 138 13.84 -2.28 -19.15
C ASN A 138 14.49 -3.28 -20.12
N GLY A 139 14.57 -4.56 -19.75
CA GLY A 139 15.25 -5.59 -20.54
C GLY A 139 16.77 -5.44 -20.54
N GLU A 140 17.33 -4.76 -19.54
CA GLU A 140 18.77 -4.60 -19.41
C GLU A 140 19.41 -5.86 -18.80
N PRO A 141 20.68 -6.17 -19.15
CA PRO A 141 21.39 -7.28 -18.53
C PRO A 141 21.62 -7.08 -17.02
N VAL A 142 21.36 -8.13 -16.25
CA VAL A 142 21.66 -8.23 -14.81
C VAL A 142 22.30 -9.60 -14.55
N ASN A 143 23.41 -9.62 -13.80
CA ASN A 143 24.13 -10.85 -13.43
C ASN A 143 24.47 -11.75 -14.65
N GLY A 144 24.80 -11.15 -15.79
CA GLY A 144 25.20 -11.88 -17.00
C GLY A 144 24.04 -12.41 -17.86
N GLY A 145 22.79 -12.10 -17.54
CA GLY A 145 21.62 -12.49 -18.35
C GLY A 145 20.57 -11.40 -18.46
N THR A 146 19.54 -11.64 -19.26
CA THR A 146 18.42 -10.71 -19.49
C THR A 146 17.10 -11.45 -19.35
N LEU A 147 16.10 -10.80 -18.76
CA LEU A 147 14.72 -11.26 -18.78
C LEU A 147 13.92 -10.42 -19.78
N ALA A 148 13.22 -11.09 -20.69
CA ALA A 148 12.32 -10.42 -21.62
C ALA A 148 11.12 -9.82 -20.87
N THR A 149 10.58 -8.72 -21.40
CA THR A 149 9.44 -8.04 -20.81
C THR A 149 8.15 -8.43 -21.51
N TRP A 150 7.07 -8.64 -20.74
CA TRP A 150 5.74 -8.79 -21.33
C TRP A 150 5.32 -7.52 -22.08
N PRO A 151 4.52 -7.62 -23.16
CA PRO A 151 3.96 -6.46 -23.84
C PRO A 151 3.26 -5.51 -22.85
N GLY A 152 3.52 -4.21 -22.98
CA GLY A 152 2.96 -3.18 -22.09
C GLY A 152 3.59 -3.11 -20.68
N CYS A 153 4.59 -3.95 -20.37
CA CYS A 153 5.21 -3.99 -19.03
C CYS A 153 6.64 -3.44 -19.00
N LYS A 154 7.12 -2.81 -20.08
CA LYS A 154 8.42 -2.14 -20.11
C LYS A 154 8.41 -0.96 -19.12
N GLY A 155 9.45 -0.85 -18.30
CA GLY A 155 9.56 0.15 -17.24
C GLY A 155 8.90 -0.24 -15.91
N GLY A 156 8.12 -1.32 -15.88
CA GLY A 156 7.46 -1.83 -14.67
C GLY A 156 6.16 -1.10 -14.32
N PRO A 157 5.50 -1.46 -13.20
CA PRO A 157 4.33 -0.74 -12.70
C PRO A 157 4.71 0.63 -12.13
N PRO A 158 3.76 1.58 -11.99
CA PRO A 158 3.98 2.79 -11.22
C PRO A 158 4.44 2.48 -9.79
N ILE A 159 5.49 3.16 -9.34
CA ILE A 159 6.09 2.96 -8.03
C ILE A 159 5.68 4.06 -7.06
N LEU A 160 5.26 3.66 -5.85
CA LEU A 160 5.16 4.56 -4.69
C LEU A 160 6.26 4.20 -3.70
N ILE A 161 6.97 5.18 -3.14
CA ILE A 161 7.97 4.91 -2.10
C ILE A 161 7.38 5.16 -0.72
N GLY A 162 7.43 4.14 0.12
CA GLY A 162 7.06 4.20 1.52
C GLY A 162 8.11 4.93 2.34
N ALA A 163 7.74 6.08 2.89
CA ALA A 163 8.55 6.84 3.83
C ALA A 163 7.66 7.49 4.87
N TRP A 164 8.04 7.43 6.15
CA TRP A 164 7.33 8.15 7.21
C TRP A 164 7.79 9.61 7.21
N ARG A 165 8.51 10.07 8.23
CA ARG A 165 8.97 11.45 8.38
C ARG A 165 10.39 11.74 7.88
N SER A 166 11.06 10.80 7.22
CA SER A 166 12.47 10.96 6.84
C SER A 166 12.60 11.87 5.60
N PRO A 167 13.11 13.11 5.71
CA PRO A 167 13.17 14.03 4.58
C PRO A 167 14.04 13.50 3.44
N ARG A 168 15.07 12.70 3.76
CA ARG A 168 15.90 12.01 2.78
C ARG A 168 15.08 11.07 1.89
N TRP A 169 14.22 10.23 2.48
CA TRP A 169 13.43 9.25 1.74
C TRP A 169 12.21 9.87 1.07
N ILE A 170 11.65 10.93 1.65
CA ILE A 170 10.60 11.72 1.00
C ILE A 170 11.14 12.43 -0.24
N THR A 171 12.32 13.04 -0.15
CA THR A 171 13.01 13.65 -1.30
C THR A 171 13.33 12.59 -2.37
N TYR A 172 13.77 11.41 -1.94
CA TYR A 172 14.01 10.30 -2.84
C TYR A 172 12.73 9.87 -3.57
N ALA A 173 11.60 9.74 -2.85
CA ALA A 173 10.29 9.46 -3.44
C ALA A 173 9.89 10.50 -4.48
N ALA A 174 10.03 11.80 -4.18
CA ALA A 174 9.69 12.89 -5.10
C ALA A 174 10.52 12.86 -6.39
N LYS A 175 11.79 12.45 -6.31
CA LYS A 175 12.72 12.48 -7.44
C LYS A 175 12.80 11.18 -8.23
N GLN A 176 12.44 10.04 -7.66
CA GLN A 176 12.78 8.71 -8.21
C GLN A 176 11.56 7.80 -8.39
N ALA A 177 10.38 8.22 -7.95
CA ALA A 177 9.17 7.41 -8.01
C ALA A 177 7.97 8.23 -8.49
N GLN A 178 6.89 7.55 -8.85
CA GLN A 178 5.64 8.16 -9.29
C GLN A 178 4.74 8.56 -8.12
N GLY A 179 5.15 8.30 -6.88
CA GLY A 179 4.47 8.81 -5.71
C GLY A 179 5.14 8.48 -4.38
N TRP A 180 4.58 9.05 -3.32
CA TRP A 180 4.98 8.83 -1.93
C TRP A 180 3.82 8.24 -1.14
N THR A 181 4.09 7.26 -0.27
CA THR A 181 3.06 6.65 0.57
C THR A 181 3.45 6.63 2.05
N PRO A 182 3.04 7.64 2.84
CA PRO A 182 3.20 7.63 4.29
C PRO A 182 2.15 6.76 4.97
N SER A 183 2.35 6.48 6.27
CA SER A 183 1.46 5.63 7.06
C SER A 183 0.67 6.44 8.08
N GLY A 184 -0.65 6.50 7.92
CA GLY A 184 -1.54 7.11 8.91
C GLY A 184 -1.62 6.37 10.25
N ARG A 185 -1.03 5.17 10.35
CA ARG A 185 -0.88 4.45 11.62
C ARG A 185 0.34 4.88 12.44
N TYR A 186 1.38 5.38 11.79
CA TYR A 186 2.69 5.62 12.41
C TYR A 186 3.16 7.07 12.33
N SER A 187 2.42 7.93 11.63
CA SER A 187 2.67 9.36 11.51
C SER A 187 1.74 10.16 12.41
N SER A 188 2.27 11.21 13.02
CA SER A 188 1.46 12.31 13.57
C SER A 188 0.96 13.23 12.45
N LEU A 189 0.07 14.18 12.77
CA LEU A 189 -0.33 15.21 11.80
C LEU A 189 0.85 16.10 11.41
N GLU A 190 1.67 16.49 12.39
CA GLU A 190 2.88 17.28 12.16
C GLU A 190 3.87 16.54 11.25
N ASP A 191 4.03 15.22 11.43
CA ASP A 191 4.86 14.39 10.53
C ASP A 191 4.35 14.42 9.09
N LEU A 192 3.03 14.39 8.89
CA LEU A 192 2.42 14.41 7.56
C LEU A 192 2.51 15.78 6.91
N GLU A 193 2.25 16.86 7.65
CA GLU A 193 2.36 18.24 7.16
C GLU A 193 3.80 18.56 6.77
N TYR A 194 4.76 18.26 7.65
CA TYR A 194 6.18 18.42 7.35
C TYR A 194 6.60 17.57 6.15
N GLY A 195 6.20 16.29 6.13
CA GLY A 195 6.54 15.38 5.05
C GLY A 195 5.97 15.83 3.70
N MET A 196 4.74 16.34 3.68
CA MET A 196 4.12 16.89 2.49
C MET A 196 4.84 18.14 2.00
N SER A 197 5.24 19.06 2.90
CA SER A 197 6.03 20.25 2.51
C SER A 197 7.31 19.82 1.79
N VAL A 198 8.08 18.91 2.39
CA VAL A 198 9.31 18.37 1.78
C VAL A 198 9.02 17.70 0.44
N TYR A 199 7.94 16.91 0.36
CA TYR A 199 7.58 16.19 -0.86
C TYR A 199 7.26 17.15 -2.01
N ARG A 200 6.45 18.19 -1.75
CA ARG A 200 6.04 19.19 -2.75
C ARG A 200 7.18 20.12 -3.15
N GLU A 201 8.03 20.55 -2.21
CA GLU A 201 9.23 21.34 -2.51
C GLU A 201 10.18 20.63 -3.47
N GLN A 202 10.22 19.30 -3.44
CA GLN A 202 11.03 18.48 -4.34
C GLN A 202 10.30 18.09 -5.64
N GLY A 203 9.10 18.64 -5.89
CA GLY A 203 8.32 18.44 -7.11
C GLY A 203 7.40 17.21 -7.11
N GLY A 204 7.18 16.57 -5.96
CA GLY A 204 6.28 15.42 -5.82
C GLY A 204 4.83 15.79 -6.13
N THR A 205 4.14 14.95 -6.91
CA THR A 205 2.78 15.23 -7.39
C THR A 205 1.71 14.29 -6.85
N ASN A 206 2.08 13.10 -6.36
CA ASN A 206 1.14 12.03 -6.01
C ASN A 206 1.49 11.41 -4.63
N ALA A 207 0.70 11.76 -3.63
CA ALA A 207 0.81 11.31 -2.25
C ALA A 207 -0.41 10.44 -1.88
N VAL A 208 -0.13 9.22 -1.41
CA VAL A 208 -1.12 8.21 -1.05
C VAL A 208 -1.01 7.87 0.43
N LEU A 209 -1.92 8.38 1.25
CA LEU A 209 -1.95 8.13 2.69
C LEU A 209 -2.41 6.70 2.96
N ALA A 210 -1.50 5.83 3.37
CA ALA A 210 -1.78 4.42 3.60
C ALA A 210 -2.05 4.09 5.07
N ASN A 211 -2.47 2.85 5.32
CA ASN A 211 -2.62 2.27 6.66
C ASN A 211 -3.62 2.99 7.58
N CYS A 212 -4.54 3.78 7.05
CA CYS A 212 -5.63 4.36 7.84
C CYS A 212 -6.60 3.26 8.30
N SER A 213 -7.07 3.35 9.54
CA SER A 213 -8.10 2.46 10.08
C SER A 213 -9.43 3.21 10.18
N VAL A 214 -10.54 2.49 10.11
CA VAL A 214 -11.89 3.05 10.29
C VAL A 214 -12.63 2.29 11.37
N ASP A 215 -13.33 3.04 12.22
CA ASP A 215 -14.40 2.52 13.06
C ASP A 215 -15.39 3.67 13.33
N LEU A 216 -16.49 3.65 12.59
CA LEU A 216 -17.58 4.62 12.74
C LEU A 216 -18.66 4.15 13.71
N LYS A 217 -18.50 2.95 14.28
CA LYS A 217 -19.39 2.45 15.32
C LYS A 217 -19.02 3.21 16.60
N GLU A 218 -19.95 3.98 17.15
CA GLU A 218 -19.76 4.79 18.37
C GLU A 218 -19.62 3.90 19.61
N ARG A 219 -18.54 3.11 19.71
CA ARG A 219 -18.24 2.29 20.87
C ARG A 219 -17.56 3.15 21.95
N PRO A 220 -17.72 2.84 23.24
CA PRO A 220 -17.03 3.57 24.32
C PRO A 220 -15.51 3.66 24.09
N GLU A 221 -14.93 2.58 23.57
CA GLU A 221 -13.50 2.45 23.23
C GLU A 221 -13.10 3.38 22.07
N SER A 222 -14.01 3.62 21.12
CA SER A 222 -13.78 4.48 19.96
C SER A 222 -13.62 5.94 20.37
N ALA A 223 -14.25 6.38 21.47
CA ALA A 223 -14.11 7.75 21.98
C ALA A 223 -12.70 8.02 22.55
N GLU A 224 -12.11 7.04 23.25
CA GLU A 224 -10.74 7.15 23.76
C GLU A 224 -9.72 6.99 22.64
N LEU A 225 -9.92 6.03 21.73
CA LEU A 225 -9.07 5.85 20.55
C LEU A 225 -9.12 7.06 19.61
N ALA A 226 -10.26 7.73 19.47
CA ALA A 226 -10.41 8.93 18.66
C ALA A 226 -9.50 10.08 19.12
N LYS A 227 -9.23 10.19 20.43
CA LYS A 227 -8.33 11.21 21.00
C LYS A 227 -6.87 10.98 20.60
N LEU A 228 -6.48 9.72 20.39
CA LEU A 228 -5.11 9.31 20.10
C LEU A 228 -4.84 9.12 18.60
N ALA A 229 -5.87 8.84 17.81
CA ALA A 229 -5.75 8.42 16.42
C ALA A 229 -6.06 9.55 15.43
N SER A 230 -5.42 10.72 15.59
CA SER A 230 -5.72 11.97 14.87
C SER A 230 -5.64 11.91 13.34
N VAL A 231 -5.00 10.86 12.80
CA VAL A 231 -4.90 10.56 11.36
C VAL A 231 -5.87 9.45 10.90
N ASN A 232 -6.33 8.59 11.82
CA ASN A 232 -7.25 7.49 11.50
C ASN A 232 -8.72 7.93 11.64
N PHE A 233 -9.64 7.10 11.16
CA PHE A 233 -11.09 7.34 11.16
C PHE A 233 -11.81 6.47 12.19
N ILE A 234 -11.16 6.24 13.33
CA ILE A 234 -11.76 5.66 14.53
C ILE A 234 -12.30 6.84 15.32
N CYS A 235 -13.50 7.29 15.00
CA CYS A 235 -14.12 8.49 15.56
C CYS A 235 -15.58 8.62 15.12
N PRO A 236 -16.39 9.48 15.78
CA PRO A 236 -17.73 9.80 15.30
C PRO A 236 -17.74 10.33 13.85
N PRO A 237 -18.85 10.15 13.10
CA PRO A 237 -18.97 10.56 11.70
C PRO A 237 -18.55 12.00 11.38
N ASP A 238 -18.93 12.97 12.22
CA ASP A 238 -18.61 14.39 12.00
C ASP A 238 -17.10 14.66 12.13
N GLU A 239 -16.44 13.96 13.04
CA GLU A 239 -14.98 14.05 13.19
C GLU A 239 -14.28 13.35 12.02
N ALA A 240 -14.80 12.23 11.53
CA ALA A 240 -14.25 11.55 10.37
C ALA A 240 -14.29 12.45 9.12
N ARG A 241 -15.40 13.17 8.90
CA ARG A 241 -15.53 14.18 7.84
C ARG A 241 -14.45 15.26 7.94
N ARG A 242 -14.21 15.80 9.15
CA ARG A 242 -13.14 16.79 9.38
C ARG A 242 -11.75 16.24 9.07
N ARG A 243 -11.48 14.99 9.45
CA ARG A 243 -10.17 14.34 9.19
C ARG A 243 -9.93 14.07 7.70
N ILE A 244 -10.98 13.66 6.97
CA ILE A 244 -10.93 13.53 5.51
C ILE A 244 -10.61 14.88 4.89
N LYS A 245 -11.33 15.93 5.29
CA LYS A 245 -11.11 17.28 4.74
C LYS A 245 -9.68 17.77 5.01
N ARG A 246 -9.15 17.50 6.22
CA ARG A 246 -7.76 17.82 6.55
C ARG A 246 -6.75 17.09 5.65
N ALA A 247 -6.95 15.79 5.39
CA ALA A 247 -6.08 15.05 4.49
C ALA A 247 -6.15 15.59 3.04
N GLU A 248 -7.34 16.00 2.59
CA GLU A 248 -7.51 16.68 1.30
C GLU A 248 -6.79 18.04 1.27
N ASP A 249 -6.93 18.85 2.31
CA ASP A 249 -6.32 20.19 2.42
C ASP A 249 -4.79 20.11 2.52
N MET A 250 -4.26 19.05 3.15
CA MET A 250 -2.83 18.74 3.09
C MET A 250 -2.38 18.40 1.65
N GLY A 251 -3.29 17.98 0.77
CA GLY A 251 -3.00 17.64 -0.61
C GLY A 251 -2.68 16.16 -0.81
N PHE A 252 -3.32 15.25 -0.08
CA PHE A 252 -3.29 13.83 -0.45
C PHE A 252 -4.22 13.56 -1.64
N GLU A 253 -3.71 12.83 -2.63
CA GLU A 253 -4.49 12.40 -3.80
C GLU A 253 -5.39 11.22 -3.45
N GLU A 254 -4.96 10.35 -2.54
CA GLU A 254 -5.68 9.13 -2.17
C GLU A 254 -5.43 8.71 -0.72
N ILE A 255 -6.46 8.11 -0.10
CA ILE A 255 -6.39 7.48 1.21
C ILE A 255 -6.71 5.99 1.08
N LEU A 256 -5.86 5.14 1.66
CA LEU A 256 -6.06 3.70 1.74
C LEU A 256 -6.59 3.32 3.13
N ILE A 257 -7.83 2.85 3.16
CA ILE A 257 -8.51 2.51 4.41
C ILE A 257 -8.52 1.00 4.58
N GLY A 258 -7.88 0.55 5.66
CA GLY A 258 -7.85 -0.84 6.07
C GLY A 258 -9.21 -1.30 6.55
N SER A 259 -9.71 -2.39 5.98
CA SER A 259 -10.91 -3.07 6.46
C SER A 259 -10.71 -4.58 6.46
N GLN A 260 -11.36 -5.25 7.42
CA GLN A 260 -11.54 -6.69 7.40
C GLN A 260 -12.61 -7.03 6.35
N PHE A 261 -12.64 -8.28 5.88
CA PHE A 261 -13.71 -8.72 4.98
C PHE A 261 -15.08 -8.47 5.65
N GLY A 262 -16.01 -7.83 4.94
CA GLY A 262 -17.38 -7.58 5.43
C GLY A 262 -17.60 -6.28 6.23
N GLU A 263 -16.64 -5.36 6.29
CA GLU A 263 -16.87 -4.01 6.86
C GLU A 263 -16.67 -2.91 5.82
N ILE A 264 -17.02 -3.18 4.56
CA ILE A 264 -16.82 -2.23 3.45
C ILE A 264 -17.77 -1.03 3.52
N GLU A 265 -18.94 -1.19 4.15
CA GLU A 265 -19.95 -0.15 4.33
C GLU A 265 -19.41 1.06 5.10
N GLN A 266 -18.50 0.83 6.04
CA GLN A 266 -17.87 1.92 6.79
C GLN A 266 -16.95 2.75 5.88
N ILE A 267 -16.21 2.08 4.98
CA ILE A 267 -15.38 2.76 3.99
C ILE A 267 -16.26 3.49 2.97
N GLU A 268 -17.36 2.88 2.54
CA GLU A 268 -18.31 3.52 1.62
C GLU A 268 -18.89 4.81 2.23
N ARG A 269 -19.28 4.76 3.52
CA ARG A 269 -19.74 5.94 4.24
C ARG A 269 -18.68 7.05 4.33
N LEU A 270 -17.41 6.69 4.55
CA LEU A 270 -16.30 7.66 4.50
C LEU A 270 -16.14 8.27 3.11
N ARG A 271 -16.23 7.46 2.05
CA ARG A 271 -16.17 7.94 0.66
C ARG A 271 -17.31 8.90 0.35
N ASP A 272 -18.51 8.67 0.87
CA ASP A 272 -19.64 9.55 0.62
C ASP A 272 -19.50 10.91 1.32
N PHE A 273 -18.68 11.02 2.39
CA PHE A 273 -18.33 12.32 2.98
C PHE A 273 -17.48 13.21 2.05
N LEU A 274 -16.84 12.66 1.01
CA LEU A 274 -16.16 13.46 -0.02
C LEU A 274 -17.11 14.09 -1.04
N LYS A 275 -18.34 13.55 -1.16
CA LYS A 275 -19.33 14.01 -2.14
C LYS A 275 -20.27 15.08 -1.57
N ALA A 276 -20.26 15.28 -0.25
CA ALA A 276 -21.22 16.08 0.50
C ALA A 276 -20.54 17.28 1.14
#